data_AF-A0A6M3L8Z9-F1
#
_entry.id   AF-A0A6M3L8Z9-F1
#
_cell.length_a   1.000
_cell.length_b   1.000
_cell.length_c   1.000
_cell.angle_alpha   90.00
_cell.angle_beta   90.00
_cell.angle_gamma   90.00
#
_symmetry.space_group_name_H-M   'P 1'
#
loop_
_entity.id
_entity.type
_entity.pdbx_description
1 polymer ?
#
loop_
_entity_poly.entity_id
_entity_poly.type
_entity_poly.pdbx_seq_one_letter_code
_entity_poly.pdbx_strand_id
1 'polypeptide(L)'
;GFEKNQWPVALEPDVAFGRACKRGQQRNAGWLVRKVLQSEEKTTYRIVSETVDKDNEDVDYAREDRIMLYRKTNDITVEHGIPPAMEIKRIYKETLGTVDNWRFIDFLLRQTKEMNSTQLREMGGIYFVPINHEPKLLSIEAALRALSADSTLYMLPIYKDTQSSNNLQAAFNEDFHKELTGVAQELEDLVNSDSTRTSTLQNRLTAYKALRERARAYEDLLTFKAQDIHVTIDQLETKVKTALTK
;
A
#
# COMPACT_ATOMS: atom_id res chain seq x y z
N GLY A 1 -4.68 -20.59 7.82
CA GLY A 1 -3.39 -19.95 7.53
C GLY A 1 -3.49 -19.21 6.21
N PHE A 2 -2.80 -18.09 6.05
CA PHE A 2 -2.81 -17.32 4.81
C PHE A 2 -2.17 -18.11 3.66
N GLU A 3 -2.79 -18.06 2.48
CA GLU A 3 -2.18 -18.56 1.25
C GLU A 3 -0.96 -17.71 0.87
N LYS A 4 0.02 -18.29 0.17
CA LYS A 4 1.27 -17.60 -0.19
C LYS A 4 1.05 -16.32 -1.01
N ASN A 5 -0.02 -16.28 -1.80
CA ASN A 5 -0.45 -15.13 -2.62
C ASN A 5 -1.09 -13.99 -1.80
N GLN A 6 -1.45 -14.23 -0.54
CA GLN A 6 -2.06 -13.22 0.32
C GLN A 6 -1.02 -12.35 1.03
N TRP A 7 0.19 -12.87 1.24
CA TRP A 7 1.29 -12.15 1.88
C TRP A 7 1.79 -10.95 1.04
N PRO A 8 2.31 -9.90 1.69
CA PRO A 8 2.90 -8.77 0.99
C PRO A 8 4.08 -9.24 0.12
N VAL A 9 4.11 -8.75 -1.11
CA VAL A 9 5.14 -9.10 -2.08
C VAL A 9 6.46 -8.45 -1.66
N ALA A 10 7.56 -9.18 -1.82
CA ALA A 10 8.89 -8.64 -1.60
C ALA A 10 9.18 -7.44 -2.52
N LEU A 11 10.20 -6.66 -2.16
CA LEU A 11 10.65 -5.55 -2.99
C LEU A 11 11.13 -6.05 -4.36
N GLU A 12 10.55 -5.46 -5.40
CA GLU A 12 11.01 -5.64 -6.77
C GLU A 12 12.49 -5.22 -6.90
N PRO A 13 13.29 -5.93 -7.72
CA PRO A 13 14.72 -5.66 -7.89
C PRO A 13 15.05 -4.19 -8.17
N ASP A 14 14.33 -3.53 -9.08
CA ASP A 14 14.54 -2.11 -9.39
C ASP A 14 14.25 -1.19 -8.19
N VAL A 15 13.22 -1.50 -7.39
CA VAL A 15 12.85 -0.72 -6.21
C VAL A 15 13.90 -0.91 -5.11
N ALA A 16 14.31 -2.14 -4.86
CA ALA A 16 15.39 -2.46 -3.92
C ALA A 16 16.69 -1.76 -4.33
N PHE A 17 17.04 -1.77 -5.62
CA PHE A 17 18.24 -1.11 -6.13
C PHE A 17 18.18 0.41 -6.03
N GLY A 18 17.07 1.04 -6.42
CA GLY A 18 16.89 2.48 -6.26
C GLY A 18 16.99 2.93 -4.81
N ARG A 19 16.48 2.13 -3.87
CA ARG A 19 16.63 2.38 -2.43
C ARG A 19 18.05 2.20 -1.94
N ALA A 20 18.74 1.16 -2.41
CA ALA A 20 20.14 0.94 -2.08
C ALA A 20 21.00 2.13 -2.54
N CYS A 21 20.78 2.64 -3.75
CA CYS A 21 21.43 3.85 -4.25
C CYS A 21 21.16 5.07 -3.36
N LYS A 22 19.89 5.32 -2.99
CA LYS A 22 19.52 6.45 -2.11
C LYS A 22 20.16 6.35 -0.73
N ARG A 23 20.10 5.17 -0.10
CA ARG A 23 20.71 4.93 1.21
C ARG A 23 22.24 5.01 1.16
N GLY A 24 22.84 4.45 0.12
CA GLY A 24 24.28 4.54 -0.11
C GLY A 24 24.75 6.00 -0.24
N GLN A 25 24.01 6.83 -0.98
CA GLN A 25 24.29 8.26 -1.07
C GLN A 25 24.18 8.96 0.30
N GLN A 26 23.10 8.70 1.06
CA GLN A 26 22.90 9.30 2.38
C GLN A 26 24.00 8.96 3.39
N ARG A 27 24.64 7.79 3.25
CA ARG A 27 25.73 7.32 4.12
C ARG A 27 27.11 7.81 3.72
N ASN A 28 27.28 8.33 2.50
CA ASN A 28 28.56 8.75 1.96
C ASN A 28 28.47 10.22 1.54
N ALA A 29 28.67 11.13 2.51
CA ALA A 29 28.72 12.57 2.25
C ALA A 29 29.84 12.89 1.22
N GLY A 30 29.56 13.80 0.29
CA GLY A 30 30.47 14.16 -0.81
C GLY A 30 30.30 13.32 -2.10
N TRP A 31 29.38 12.36 -2.10
CA TRP A 31 29.08 11.53 -3.27
C TRP A 31 27.64 11.69 -3.72
N LEU A 32 27.44 11.72 -5.04
CA LEU A 32 26.15 11.77 -5.69
C LEU A 32 25.93 10.50 -6.50
N VAL A 33 24.75 9.91 -6.37
CA VAL A 33 24.34 8.73 -7.13
C VAL A 33 23.27 9.16 -8.11
N ARG A 34 23.54 9.04 -9.42
CA ARG A 34 22.66 9.52 -10.49
C ARG A 34 22.23 8.40 -11.41
N LYS A 35 20.93 8.31 -11.67
CA LYS A 35 20.38 7.35 -12.63
C LYS A 35 20.73 7.83 -14.03
N VAL A 36 21.38 6.98 -14.82
CA VAL A 36 21.85 7.34 -16.17
C VAL A 36 21.12 6.55 -17.24
N LEU A 37 20.71 5.32 -16.94
CA LEU A 37 19.98 4.48 -17.87
C LEU A 37 18.94 3.63 -17.15
N GLN A 38 17.77 3.48 -17.77
CA GLN A 38 16.78 2.47 -17.45
C GLN A 38 16.29 1.88 -18.76
N SER A 39 16.61 0.61 -19.00
CA SER A 39 16.15 -0.16 -20.15
C SER A 39 15.47 -1.45 -19.70
N GLU A 40 14.94 -2.23 -20.64
CA GLU A 40 14.39 -3.56 -20.36
C GLU A 40 15.45 -4.53 -19.84
N GLU A 41 16.72 -4.33 -20.21
CA GLU A 41 17.82 -5.22 -19.82
C GLU A 41 18.43 -4.84 -18.47
N LYS A 42 18.61 -3.53 -18.22
CA LYS A 42 19.35 -3.07 -17.04
C LYS A 42 19.00 -1.66 -16.59
N THR A 43 19.26 -1.41 -15.33
CA THR A 43 19.24 -0.07 -14.73
C THR A 43 20.67 0.30 -14.33
N THR A 44 21.14 1.48 -14.76
CA THR A 44 22.50 1.96 -14.50
C THR A 44 22.47 3.25 -13.68
N TYR A 45 23.27 3.28 -12.61
CA TYR A 45 23.61 4.50 -11.88
C TYR A 45 25.10 4.81 -12.02
N ARG A 46 25.44 6.09 -12.00
CA ARG A 46 26.81 6.59 -11.87
C ARG A 46 27.01 7.17 -10.48
N ILE A 47 28.20 6.95 -9.95
CA ILE A 47 28.67 7.57 -8.72
C ILE A 47 29.61 8.70 -9.10
N VAL A 48 29.34 9.87 -8.56
CA VAL A 48 30.02 11.13 -8.86
C VAL A 48 30.51 11.71 -7.54
N SER A 49 31.76 12.12 -7.46
CA SER A 49 32.27 12.92 -6.34
C SER A 49 32.02 14.40 -6.63
N GLU A 50 31.60 15.14 -5.61
CA GLU A 50 31.41 16.59 -5.68
C GLU A 50 32.51 17.25 -4.85
N THR A 51 33.32 18.09 -5.50
CA THR A 51 34.35 18.88 -4.83
C THR A 51 33.96 20.35 -4.92
N VAL A 52 33.74 20.99 -3.78
CA VAL A 52 33.38 22.42 -3.71
C VAL A 52 34.65 23.22 -3.48
N ASP A 53 35.04 24.02 -4.46
CA ASP A 53 36.08 25.02 -4.33
C ASP A 53 35.47 26.32 -3.82
N LYS A 54 35.63 26.57 -2.52
CA LYS A 54 35.08 27.77 -1.87
C LYS A 54 35.84 29.04 -2.26
N ASP A 55 37.08 28.91 -2.68
CA ASP A 55 37.93 30.06 -2.99
C ASP A 55 37.62 30.61 -4.39
N ASN A 56 37.23 29.72 -5.31
CA ASN A 56 36.81 30.08 -6.67
C ASN A 56 35.29 30.07 -6.89
N GLU A 57 34.49 29.84 -5.84
CA GLU A 57 33.02 29.70 -5.91
C GLU A 57 32.55 28.67 -6.97
N ASP A 58 33.28 27.55 -7.10
CA ASP A 58 33.06 26.55 -8.15
C ASP A 58 32.78 25.15 -7.57
N VAL A 59 32.18 24.27 -8.38
CA VAL A 59 31.86 22.90 -8.02
C VAL A 59 32.26 21.94 -9.14
N ASP A 60 33.23 21.08 -8.83
CA ASP A 60 33.72 20.05 -9.74
C ASP A 60 33.06 18.70 -9.50
N TYR A 61 32.72 18.04 -10.61
CA TYR A 61 32.11 16.70 -10.62
C TYR A 61 33.03 15.68 -11.30
N ALA A 62 33.62 14.79 -10.51
CA ALA A 62 34.39 13.66 -11.05
C ALA A 62 33.51 12.40 -11.14
N ARG A 63 33.63 11.66 -12.26
CA ARG A 63 32.92 10.39 -12.48
C ARG A 63 33.77 9.24 -11.99
N GLU A 64 33.29 8.55 -10.97
CA GLU A 64 34.16 7.71 -10.16
C GLU A 64 33.82 6.23 -10.33
N ASP A 65 32.53 5.90 -10.42
CA ASP A 65 32.12 4.50 -10.62
C ASP A 65 30.77 4.38 -11.34
N ARG A 66 30.47 3.15 -11.74
CA ARG A 66 29.23 2.71 -12.36
C ARG A 66 28.72 1.46 -11.67
N ILE A 67 27.44 1.50 -11.35
CA ILE A 67 26.72 0.36 -10.78
C ILE A 67 25.52 0.03 -11.64
N MET A 68 25.38 -1.25 -11.98
CA MET A 68 24.39 -1.75 -12.94
C MET A 68 23.63 -2.91 -12.31
N LEU A 69 22.29 -2.82 -12.34
CA LEU A 69 21.38 -3.93 -12.06
C LEU A 69 20.95 -4.57 -13.38
N TYR A 70 21.19 -5.87 -13.54
CA TYR A 70 20.70 -6.65 -14.67
C TYR A 70 19.36 -7.28 -14.34
N ARG A 71 18.32 -6.97 -15.11
CA ARG A 71 16.93 -7.39 -14.83
C ARG A 71 16.67 -8.88 -15.02
N LYS A 72 17.46 -9.54 -15.86
CA LYS A 72 17.33 -10.98 -16.11
C LYS A 72 17.84 -11.82 -14.93
N THR A 73 18.91 -11.38 -14.27
CA THR A 73 19.56 -12.13 -13.19
C THR A 73 19.25 -11.54 -11.81
N ASN A 74 18.76 -10.31 -11.75
CA ASN A 74 18.64 -9.51 -10.53
C ASN A 74 19.97 -9.31 -9.81
N ASP A 75 21.08 -9.37 -10.56
CA ASP A 75 22.42 -9.15 -10.02
C ASP A 75 22.90 -7.72 -10.26
N ILE A 76 23.72 -7.27 -9.33
CA ILE A 76 24.44 -6.01 -9.42
C ILE A 76 25.91 -6.22 -9.72
N THR A 77 26.38 -5.55 -10.76
CA THR A 77 27.80 -5.38 -11.05
C THR A 77 28.25 -3.96 -10.75
N VAL A 78 29.48 -3.85 -10.28
CA VAL A 78 30.18 -2.58 -10.04
C VAL A 78 31.42 -2.58 -10.93
N GLU A 79 31.73 -1.45 -11.55
CA GLU A 79 32.81 -1.34 -12.53
C GLU A 79 34.19 -1.24 -11.87
N HIS A 80 34.38 -0.28 -10.96
CA HIS A 80 35.68 -0.06 -10.31
C HIS A 80 35.73 -0.56 -8.87
N GLY A 81 34.60 -0.59 -8.16
CA GLY A 81 34.51 -1.15 -6.81
C GLY A 81 34.83 -0.14 -5.71
N ILE A 82 34.60 1.15 -5.95
CA ILE A 82 34.85 2.17 -4.93
C ILE A 82 33.97 1.93 -3.68
N PRO A 83 34.38 2.41 -2.49
CA PRO A 83 33.65 2.11 -1.25
C PRO A 83 32.15 2.43 -1.31
N PRO A 84 31.69 3.60 -1.82
CA PRO A 84 30.27 3.87 -2.00
C PRO A 84 29.53 2.85 -2.89
N ALA A 85 30.16 2.36 -3.96
CA ALA A 85 29.56 1.39 -4.87
C ALA A 85 29.40 0.02 -4.23
N MET A 86 30.42 -0.43 -3.48
CA MET A 86 30.37 -1.69 -2.74
C MET A 86 29.35 -1.65 -1.60
N GLU A 87 29.20 -0.51 -0.94
CA GLU A 87 28.17 -0.29 0.07
C GLU A 87 26.76 -0.36 -0.54
N ILE A 88 26.52 0.27 -1.70
CA ILE A 88 25.24 0.15 -2.41
C ILE A 88 24.96 -1.31 -2.77
N LYS A 89 25.96 -2.05 -3.27
CA LYS A 89 25.83 -3.48 -3.59
C LYS A 89 25.47 -4.31 -2.36
N ARG A 90 26.07 -4.01 -1.20
CA ARG A 90 25.76 -4.66 0.09
C ARG A 90 24.32 -4.37 0.52
N ILE A 91 23.93 -3.09 0.55
CA ILE A 91 22.56 -2.67 0.93
C ILE A 91 21.52 -3.31 0.00
N TYR A 92 21.80 -3.40 -1.29
CA TYR A 92 20.90 -4.06 -2.22
C TYR A 92 20.67 -5.53 -1.85
N LYS A 93 21.74 -6.29 -1.60
CA LYS A 93 21.63 -7.70 -1.22
C LYS A 93 20.84 -7.89 0.08
N GLU A 94 20.96 -6.98 1.02
CA GLU A 94 20.21 -6.99 2.28
C GLU A 94 18.74 -6.59 2.10
N THR A 95 18.44 -5.79 1.08
CA THR A 95 17.09 -5.25 0.84
C THR A 95 16.30 -6.12 -0.12
N LEU A 96 16.96 -6.82 -1.06
CA LEU A 96 16.32 -7.69 -2.03
C LEU A 96 15.61 -8.84 -1.29
N GLY A 97 14.36 -9.12 -1.65
CA GLY A 97 13.58 -10.16 -0.98
C GLY A 97 12.94 -9.73 0.34
N THR A 98 13.24 -8.51 0.85
CA THR A 98 12.56 -7.97 2.03
C THR A 98 11.21 -7.35 1.66
N VAL A 99 10.29 -7.36 2.61
CA VAL A 99 9.04 -6.58 2.54
C VAL A 99 9.26 -5.27 3.26
N ASP A 100 8.85 -4.16 2.65
CA ASP A 100 8.94 -2.88 3.31
C ASP A 100 7.69 -2.53 4.12
N ASN A 101 7.85 -1.59 5.04
CA ASN A 101 6.78 -1.16 5.94
C ASN A 101 5.51 -0.75 5.17
N TRP A 102 5.64 -0.05 4.04
CA TRP A 102 4.48 0.39 3.28
C TRP A 102 3.70 -0.77 2.64
N ARG A 103 4.36 -1.75 1.99
CA ARG A 103 3.67 -2.94 1.46
C ARG A 103 3.05 -3.77 2.56
N PHE A 104 3.69 -3.80 3.73
CA PHE A 104 3.18 -4.49 4.89
C PHE A 104 1.91 -3.83 5.43
N ILE A 105 1.94 -2.50 5.57
CA ILE A 105 0.77 -1.70 5.94
C ILE A 105 -0.35 -1.90 4.91
N ASP A 106 -0.05 -1.82 3.61
CA ASP A 106 -1.03 -2.08 2.55
C ASP A 106 -1.65 -3.48 2.68
N PHE A 107 -0.84 -4.51 2.93
CA PHE A 107 -1.35 -5.85 3.22
C PHE A 107 -2.32 -5.85 4.40
N LEU A 108 -1.94 -5.25 5.53
CA LEU A 108 -2.82 -5.17 6.70
C LEU A 108 -4.12 -4.43 6.39
N LEU A 109 -4.05 -3.31 5.68
CA LEU A 109 -5.23 -2.52 5.27
C LEU A 109 -6.17 -3.33 4.37
N ARG A 110 -5.64 -4.10 3.42
CA ARG A 110 -6.44 -4.99 2.58
C ARG A 110 -7.12 -6.07 3.42
N GLN A 111 -6.39 -6.66 4.36
CA GLN A 111 -6.95 -7.68 5.25
C GLN A 111 -8.04 -7.13 6.16
N THR A 112 -7.86 -5.94 6.74
CA THR A 112 -8.88 -5.31 7.59
C THR A 112 -10.11 -4.92 6.78
N LYS A 113 -9.92 -4.43 5.54
CA LYS A 113 -11.04 -4.16 4.63
C LYS A 113 -11.86 -5.41 4.31
N GLU A 114 -11.21 -6.55 4.04
CA GLU A 114 -11.89 -7.84 3.86
C GLU A 114 -12.64 -8.32 5.12
N MET A 115 -12.26 -7.84 6.30
CA MET A 115 -12.92 -8.09 7.58
C MET A 115 -14.00 -7.04 7.90
N ASN A 116 -14.43 -6.25 6.91
CA ASN A 116 -15.44 -5.20 7.10
C ASN A 116 -15.06 -4.21 8.21
N SER A 117 -13.77 -3.93 8.37
CA SER A 117 -13.29 -3.04 9.43
C SER A 117 -13.71 -1.59 9.22
N THR A 118 -13.93 -0.85 10.30
CA THR A 118 -14.15 0.60 10.28
C THR A 118 -12.96 1.32 10.87
N GLN A 119 -12.44 2.32 10.17
CA GLN A 119 -11.35 3.15 10.66
C GLN A 119 -11.85 4.09 11.78
N LEU A 120 -11.20 4.04 12.95
CA LEU A 120 -11.58 4.87 14.10
C LEU A 120 -10.75 6.16 14.22
N ARG A 121 -9.63 6.26 13.49
CA ARG A 121 -8.72 7.41 13.51
C ARG A 121 -8.41 7.84 12.09
N GLU A 122 -8.53 9.13 11.78
CA GLU A 122 -8.35 9.67 10.42
C GLU A 122 -6.98 9.36 9.79
N MET A 123 -5.90 9.37 10.58
CA MET A 123 -4.54 9.04 10.12
C MET A 123 -4.22 7.52 10.11
N GLY A 124 -5.25 6.68 10.25
CA GLY A 124 -5.16 5.23 10.24
C GLY A 124 -4.62 4.62 11.53
N GLY A 125 -4.40 3.30 11.48
CA GLY A 125 -3.74 2.53 12.54
C GLY A 125 -4.63 2.08 13.70
N ILE A 126 -5.89 2.49 13.75
CA ILE A 126 -6.89 1.95 14.69
C ILE A 126 -8.14 1.59 13.90
N TYR A 127 -8.51 0.31 13.97
CA TYR A 127 -9.64 -0.26 13.24
C TYR A 127 -10.54 -0.99 14.20
N PHE A 128 -11.84 -0.72 14.10
CA PHE A 128 -12.85 -1.61 14.63
C PHE A 128 -13.00 -2.80 13.68
N VAL A 129 -12.93 -4.01 14.22
CA VAL A 129 -13.14 -5.25 13.45
C VAL A 129 -14.32 -6.01 14.09
N PRO A 130 -15.38 -6.31 13.34
CA PRO A 130 -16.48 -7.12 13.84
C PRO A 130 -16.03 -8.50 14.38
N ILE A 131 -16.66 -8.95 15.48
CA ILE A 131 -16.21 -10.12 16.25
C ILE A 131 -16.21 -11.44 15.45
N ASN A 132 -17.06 -11.56 14.43
CA ASN A 132 -17.08 -12.70 13.51
C ASN A 132 -15.77 -12.87 12.71
N HIS A 133 -14.91 -11.86 12.68
CA HIS A 133 -13.59 -11.91 12.04
C HIS A 133 -12.42 -12.11 13.02
N GLU A 134 -12.70 -12.27 14.33
CA GLU A 134 -11.67 -12.51 15.35
C GLU A 134 -10.70 -13.66 15.00
N PRO A 135 -11.15 -14.85 14.50
CA PRO A 135 -10.21 -15.92 14.14
C PRO A 135 -9.22 -15.52 13.04
N LYS A 136 -9.63 -14.66 12.10
CA LYS A 136 -8.75 -14.14 11.05
C LYS A 136 -7.77 -13.12 11.62
N LEU A 137 -8.21 -12.26 12.53
CA LEU A 137 -7.35 -11.29 13.22
C LEU A 137 -6.26 -11.97 14.07
N LEU A 138 -6.63 -13.02 14.82
CA LEU A 138 -5.68 -13.85 15.57
C LEU A 138 -4.68 -14.56 14.65
N SER A 139 -5.13 -15.00 13.46
CA SER A 139 -4.24 -15.58 12.46
C SER A 139 -3.23 -14.55 11.92
N ILE A 140 -3.63 -13.28 11.75
CA ILE A 140 -2.72 -12.19 11.38
C ILE A 140 -1.73 -11.95 12.50
N GLU A 141 -2.18 -11.82 13.74
CA GLU A 141 -1.29 -11.62 14.89
C GLU A 141 -0.23 -12.72 15.00
N ALA A 142 -0.63 -13.99 14.89
CA ALA A 142 0.29 -15.11 14.92
C ALA A 142 1.32 -15.05 13.79
N ALA A 143 0.87 -14.69 12.59
CA ALA A 143 1.72 -14.44 11.42
C ALA A 143 2.73 -13.30 11.67
N LEU A 144 2.29 -12.19 12.26
CA LEU A 144 3.14 -11.03 12.58
C LEU A 144 4.23 -11.40 13.59
N ARG A 145 3.86 -12.09 14.67
CA ARG A 145 4.80 -12.54 15.70
C ARG A 145 5.82 -13.55 15.15
N ALA A 146 5.43 -14.37 14.17
CA ALA A 146 6.34 -15.30 13.51
C ALA A 146 7.38 -14.59 12.62
N LEU A 147 7.08 -13.39 12.11
CA LEU A 147 8.01 -12.60 11.30
C LEU A 147 9.05 -11.87 12.16
N SER A 148 8.62 -11.29 13.28
CA SER A 148 9.51 -10.61 14.22
C SER A 148 8.87 -10.54 15.59
N ALA A 149 9.67 -10.74 16.64
CA ALA A 149 9.24 -10.58 18.02
C ALA A 149 8.76 -9.15 18.33
N ASP A 150 9.24 -8.16 17.57
CA ASP A 150 8.87 -6.75 17.74
C ASP A 150 7.59 -6.36 16.98
N SER A 151 7.08 -7.24 16.10
CA SER A 151 5.86 -6.99 15.33
C SER A 151 4.63 -7.38 16.15
N THR A 152 3.94 -6.36 16.68
CA THR A 152 2.78 -6.56 17.57
C THR A 152 1.51 -5.97 16.97
N LEU A 153 0.42 -6.73 17.03
CA LEU A 153 -0.94 -6.25 16.81
C LEU A 153 -1.64 -6.13 18.16
N TYR A 154 -2.08 -4.94 18.50
CA TYR A 154 -2.85 -4.72 19.73
C TYR A 154 -4.34 -4.91 19.44
N MET A 155 -4.97 -5.86 20.13
CA MET A 155 -6.40 -6.09 20.08
C MET A 155 -7.01 -5.73 21.43
N LEU A 156 -8.01 -4.86 21.41
CA LEU A 156 -8.75 -4.45 22.60
C LEU A 156 -10.22 -4.80 22.39
N PRO A 157 -10.83 -5.64 23.25
CA PRO A 157 -12.26 -5.89 23.16
C PRO A 157 -13.03 -4.62 23.50
N ILE A 158 -14.04 -4.31 22.68
CA ILE A 158 -14.96 -3.21 22.95
C ILE A 158 -16.25 -3.83 23.47
N TYR A 159 -16.61 -3.48 24.71
CA TYR A 159 -17.86 -3.91 25.30
C TYR A 159 -19.01 -3.10 24.72
N LYS A 160 -20.20 -3.71 24.65
CA LYS A 160 -21.40 -3.04 24.18
C LYS A 160 -21.90 -2.08 25.27
N ASP A 161 -21.43 -0.85 25.21
CA ASP A 161 -21.98 0.28 25.96
C ASP A 161 -22.48 1.37 25.01
N THR A 162 -23.34 2.26 25.51
CA THR A 162 -23.97 3.31 24.70
C THR A 162 -22.94 4.26 24.07
N GLN A 163 -21.89 4.61 24.80
CA GLN A 163 -20.88 5.55 24.32
C GLN A 163 -20.02 4.92 23.22
N SER A 164 -19.52 3.71 23.43
CA SER A 164 -18.77 2.96 22.41
C SER A 164 -19.60 2.71 21.16
N SER A 165 -20.89 2.38 21.31
CA SER A 165 -21.80 2.18 20.19
C SER A 165 -22.01 3.46 19.38
N ASN A 166 -22.25 4.60 20.06
CA ASN A 166 -22.42 5.89 19.39
C ASN A 166 -21.14 6.34 18.66
N ASN A 167 -19.98 6.18 19.29
CA ASN A 167 -18.69 6.53 18.69
C ASN A 167 -18.39 5.65 17.46
N LEU A 168 -18.66 4.35 17.56
CA LEU A 168 -18.49 3.42 16.44
C LEU A 168 -19.47 3.71 15.31
N GLN A 169 -20.72 4.08 15.63
CA GLN A 169 -21.71 4.48 14.63
C GLN A 169 -21.27 5.74 13.89
N ALA A 170 -20.78 6.76 14.59
CA ALA A 170 -20.27 7.98 13.98
C ALA A 170 -19.09 7.69 13.05
N ALA A 171 -18.10 6.92 13.54
CA ALA A 171 -16.94 6.53 12.74
C ALA A 171 -17.33 5.67 11.52
N PHE A 172 -18.28 4.74 11.69
CA PHE A 172 -18.81 3.92 10.61
C PHE A 172 -19.48 4.79 9.55
N ASN A 173 -20.37 5.70 9.94
CA ASN A 173 -21.06 6.57 9.00
C ASN A 173 -20.06 7.44 8.22
N GLU A 174 -19.08 8.03 8.89
CA GLU A 174 -18.05 8.84 8.23
C GLU A 174 -17.21 8.03 7.23
N ASP A 175 -16.69 6.87 7.66
CA ASP A 175 -15.89 5.98 6.83
C ASP A 175 -16.69 5.44 5.64
N PHE A 176 -17.93 5.02 5.89
CA PHE A 176 -18.82 4.47 4.87
C PHE A 176 -19.26 5.53 3.86
N HIS A 177 -19.55 6.76 4.30
CA HIS A 177 -19.83 7.87 3.39
C HIS A 177 -18.62 8.20 2.51
N LYS A 178 -17.39 8.25 3.06
CA LYS A 178 -16.17 8.44 2.28
C LYS A 178 -16.01 7.36 1.22
N GLU A 179 -16.23 6.10 1.58
CA GLU A 179 -16.16 4.98 0.64
C GLU A 179 -17.25 5.07 -0.45
N LEU A 180 -18.50 5.37 -0.09
CA LEU A 180 -19.60 5.56 -1.05
C LEU A 180 -19.31 6.69 -2.03
N THR A 181 -18.85 7.85 -1.56
CA THR A 181 -18.50 8.99 -2.42
C THR A 181 -17.38 8.63 -3.37
N GLY A 182 -16.34 7.92 -2.89
CA GLY A 182 -15.25 7.45 -3.74
C GLY A 182 -15.75 6.53 -4.86
N VAL A 183 -16.57 5.53 -4.52
CA VAL A 183 -17.09 4.60 -5.52
C VAL A 183 -18.11 5.28 -6.47
N ALA A 184 -18.86 6.27 -6.00
CA ALA A 184 -19.75 7.06 -6.85
C ALA A 184 -18.97 7.90 -7.87
N GLN A 185 -17.90 8.58 -7.44
CA GLN A 185 -17.04 9.37 -8.32
C GLN A 185 -16.37 8.49 -9.38
N GLU A 186 -15.78 7.37 -8.96
CA GLU A 186 -15.18 6.41 -9.89
C GLU A 186 -16.20 5.90 -10.93
N LEU A 187 -17.45 5.69 -10.53
CA LEU A 187 -18.51 5.28 -11.45
C LEU A 187 -18.80 6.38 -12.49
N GLU A 188 -18.87 7.64 -12.06
CA GLU A 188 -19.11 8.75 -12.98
C GLU A 188 -17.97 8.87 -14.00
N ASP A 189 -16.73 8.74 -13.56
CA ASP A 189 -15.56 8.76 -14.44
C ASP A 189 -15.60 7.60 -15.45
N LEU A 190 -16.02 6.42 -15.02
CA LEU A 190 -16.12 5.23 -15.88
C LEU A 190 -17.29 5.30 -16.88
N VAL A 191 -18.46 5.82 -16.47
CA VAL A 191 -19.62 5.96 -17.35
C VAL A 191 -19.36 7.02 -18.43
N ASN A 192 -18.57 8.05 -18.11
CA ASN A 192 -18.17 9.09 -19.05
C ASN A 192 -16.98 8.69 -19.94
N SER A 193 -16.37 7.52 -19.71
CA SER A 193 -15.26 7.00 -20.51
C SER A 193 -15.77 6.11 -21.65
N ASP A 194 -15.42 6.46 -22.89
CA ASP A 194 -15.80 5.73 -24.12
C ASP A 194 -15.19 4.31 -24.23
N SER A 195 -14.33 3.90 -23.28
CA SER A 195 -13.55 2.65 -23.36
C SER A 195 -13.78 1.68 -22.20
N THR A 196 -14.84 1.88 -21.42
CA THR A 196 -15.08 1.07 -20.22
C THR A 196 -15.50 -0.35 -20.58
N ARG A 197 -14.69 -1.35 -20.19
CA ARG A 197 -15.00 -2.78 -20.40
C ARG A 197 -16.16 -3.23 -19.52
N THR A 198 -17.05 -4.07 -20.05
CA THR A 198 -18.16 -4.71 -19.32
C THR A 198 -17.72 -5.43 -18.04
N SER A 199 -16.55 -6.08 -18.07
CA SER A 199 -15.96 -6.75 -16.90
C SER A 199 -15.67 -5.77 -15.75
N THR A 200 -15.29 -4.53 -16.06
CA THR A 200 -15.04 -3.49 -15.06
C THR A 200 -16.34 -3.09 -14.35
N LEU A 201 -17.42 -2.92 -15.11
CA LEU A 201 -18.75 -2.61 -14.57
C LEU A 201 -19.32 -3.76 -13.73
N GLN A 202 -19.11 -5.02 -14.14
CA GLN A 202 -19.52 -6.19 -13.35
C GLN A 202 -18.78 -6.30 -12.02
N ASN A 203 -17.46 -6.06 -12.01
CA ASN A 203 -16.68 -6.03 -10.77
C ASN A 203 -17.17 -4.94 -9.80
N ARG A 204 -17.68 -3.82 -10.32
CA ARG A 204 -18.28 -2.75 -9.50
C ARG A 204 -19.61 -3.18 -8.88
N LEU A 205 -20.45 -3.93 -9.61
CA LEU A 205 -21.65 -4.52 -9.03
C LEU A 205 -21.33 -5.44 -7.85
N THR A 206 -20.25 -6.23 -7.95
CA THR A 206 -19.74 -7.04 -6.84
C THR A 206 -19.29 -6.19 -5.66
N ALA A 207 -18.61 -5.06 -5.91
CA ALA A 207 -18.22 -4.12 -4.86
C ALA A 207 -19.43 -3.50 -4.14
N TYR A 208 -20.49 -3.12 -4.85
CA TYR A 208 -21.72 -2.60 -4.23
C TYR A 208 -22.44 -3.63 -3.37
N LYS A 209 -22.47 -4.89 -3.82
CA LYS A 209 -22.98 -5.99 -2.98
C LYS A 209 -22.18 -6.13 -1.69
N ALA A 210 -20.85 -6.07 -1.77
CA ALA A 210 -19.98 -6.11 -0.59
C ALA A 210 -20.25 -4.94 0.37
N LEU A 211 -20.44 -3.72 -0.15
CA LEU A 211 -20.83 -2.55 0.66
C LEU A 211 -22.18 -2.74 1.34
N ARG A 212 -23.18 -3.28 0.63
CA ARG A 212 -24.51 -3.55 1.21
C ARG A 212 -24.43 -4.58 2.34
N GLU A 213 -23.67 -5.66 2.15
CA GLU A 213 -23.47 -6.67 3.19
C GLU A 213 -22.71 -6.10 4.40
N ARG A 214 -21.72 -5.24 4.18
CA ARG A 214 -21.05 -4.50 5.26
C ARG A 214 -22.04 -3.61 6.02
N ALA A 215 -22.90 -2.86 5.33
CA ALA A 215 -23.91 -2.03 5.98
C ALA A 215 -24.86 -2.84 6.86
N ARG A 216 -25.37 -3.97 6.36
CA ARG A 216 -26.25 -4.89 7.12
C ARG A 216 -25.58 -5.42 8.37
N ALA A 217 -24.33 -5.86 8.27
CA ALA A 217 -23.58 -6.36 9.43
C ALA A 217 -23.46 -5.31 10.54
N TYR A 218 -23.32 -4.03 10.19
CA TYR A 218 -23.27 -2.94 11.17
C TYR A 218 -24.64 -2.52 11.67
N GLU A 219 -25.71 -2.58 10.86
CA GLU A 219 -27.09 -2.35 11.33
C GLU A 219 -27.46 -3.32 12.45
N ASP A 220 -27.15 -4.61 12.28
CA ASP A 220 -27.38 -5.65 13.28
C ASP A 220 -26.55 -5.39 14.55
N LEU A 221 -25.27 -5.06 14.38
CA LEU A 221 -24.32 -4.86 15.47
C LEU A 221 -24.66 -3.63 16.33
N LEU A 222 -24.92 -2.50 15.69
CA LEU A 222 -25.13 -1.19 16.30
C LEU A 222 -26.61 -0.88 16.54
N THR A 223 -27.52 -1.76 16.10
CA THR A 223 -28.97 -1.63 16.33
C THR A 223 -29.52 -0.30 15.80
N PHE A 224 -29.04 0.13 14.63
CA PHE A 224 -29.51 1.33 13.92
C PHE A 224 -29.93 0.98 12.50
N LYS A 225 -30.70 1.88 11.87
CA LYS A 225 -31.10 1.75 10.47
C LYS A 225 -30.16 2.57 9.59
N ALA A 226 -29.47 1.92 8.67
CA ALA A 226 -28.63 2.52 7.64
C ALA A 226 -29.46 2.78 6.36
N GLN A 227 -30.68 3.31 6.51
CA GLN A 227 -31.63 3.46 5.39
C GLN A 227 -31.05 4.33 4.26
N ASP A 228 -30.40 5.44 4.61
CA ASP A 228 -29.80 6.37 3.63
C ASP A 228 -28.65 5.72 2.86
N ILE A 229 -27.91 4.80 3.51
CA ILE A 229 -26.84 4.02 2.89
C ILE A 229 -27.43 3.06 1.84
N HIS A 230 -28.48 2.32 2.18
CA HIS A 230 -29.13 1.40 1.24
C HIS A 230 -29.70 2.13 0.02
N VAL A 231 -30.35 3.27 0.22
CA VAL A 231 -30.88 4.12 -0.86
C VAL A 231 -29.74 4.58 -1.79
N THR A 232 -28.61 4.99 -1.24
CA THR A 232 -27.45 5.42 -2.02
C THR A 232 -26.88 4.26 -2.85
N ILE A 233 -26.79 3.07 -2.27
CA ILE A 233 -26.34 1.87 -2.98
C ILE A 233 -27.31 1.51 -4.13
N ASP A 234 -28.63 1.58 -3.91
CA ASP A 234 -29.64 1.29 -4.94
C ASP A 234 -29.51 2.24 -6.16
N GLN A 235 -29.26 3.52 -5.89
CA GLN A 235 -29.04 4.53 -6.94
C GLN A 235 -27.79 4.19 -7.76
N LEU A 236 -26.69 3.81 -7.11
CA LEU A 236 -25.44 3.45 -7.78
C LEU A 236 -25.57 2.15 -8.58
N GLU A 237 -26.24 1.13 -8.05
CA GLU A 237 -26.52 -0.12 -8.78
C GLU A 237 -27.37 0.15 -10.03
N THR A 238 -28.37 1.04 -9.93
CA THR A 238 -29.22 1.42 -11.06
C THR A 238 -28.44 2.14 -12.15
N LYS A 239 -27.53 3.06 -11.78
CA LYS A 239 -26.60 3.72 -12.71
C LYS A 239 -25.75 2.69 -13.48
N VAL A 240 -25.14 1.73 -12.77
CA VAL A 240 -24.32 0.66 -13.42
C VAL A 240 -25.15 -0.20 -14.37
N LYS A 241 -26.34 -0.65 -13.94
CA LYS A 241 -27.21 -1.48 -14.78
C LYS A 241 -27.60 -0.77 -16.07
N THR A 242 -27.92 0.53 -15.99
CA THR A 242 -28.23 1.35 -17.17
C THR A 242 -27.03 1.48 -18.10
N ALA A 243 -25.82 1.63 -17.56
CA ALA A 243 -24.59 1.71 -18.35
C ALA A 243 -24.23 0.37 -19.04
N LEU A 244 -24.60 -0.77 -18.43
CA LEU A 244 -24.39 -2.11 -19.02
C LEU A 244 -25.34 -2.43 -20.19
N THR A 245 -26.48 -1.72 -20.29
CA THR A 245 -27.48 -1.93 -21.35
C THR A 245 -27.30 -1.02 -22.56
N LYS A 246 -26.40 -0.03 -22.48
CA LYS A 246 -26.00 0.79 -23.63
C LYS A 246 -24.93 0.07 -24.44
#